data_AF-A0A523WWB4-F1
#
_entry.id   AF-A0A523WWB4-F1
#
_cell.length_a   1.000
_cell.length_b   1.000
_cell.length_c   1.000
_cell.angle_alpha   90.00
_cell.angle_beta   90.00
_cell.angle_gamma   90.00
#
_symmetry.space_group_name_H-M   'P 1'
#
loop_
_entity.id
_entity.type
_entity.pdbx_description
1 polymer ?
#
loop_
_entity_poly.entity_id
_entity_poly.type
_entity_poly.pdbx_seq_one_letter_code
_entity_poly.pdbx_strand_id
1 'polypeptide(L)'
;MPNGSRKNLDKKIKDCRQLVSSKKVISCLEALFLSTNDGLVAYELGHEFEKIGKTRDAVEYYERAETLFKQPIYKNMARAAINNLAIETLLAAKKKKGRR
;
A
#
# COMPACT_ATOMS: atom_id res chain seq x y z
N MET A 1 -0.91 25.03 7.73
CA MET A 1 -2.01 24.07 7.43
C MET A 1 -2.56 23.57 8.76
N PRO A 2 -3.88 23.59 9.00
CA PRO A 2 -4.41 23.25 10.31
C PRO A 2 -4.20 21.76 10.59
N ASN A 3 -3.54 21.45 11.71
CA ASN A 3 -3.12 20.12 12.15
C ASN A 3 -4.27 19.11 12.42
N GLY A 4 -5.53 19.51 12.25
CA GLY A 4 -6.71 18.68 12.50
C GLY A 4 -7.01 17.66 11.40
N SER A 5 -6.89 18.04 10.12
CA SER A 5 -7.28 17.17 9.01
C SER A 5 -6.38 15.94 8.85
N ARG A 6 -5.08 16.08 9.16
CA ARG A 6 -4.11 14.98 9.13
C ARG A 6 -4.41 13.94 10.21
N LYS A 7 -4.63 14.38 11.46
CA LYS A 7 -4.97 13.50 12.59
C LYS A 7 -6.26 12.71 12.34
N ASN A 8 -7.24 13.34 11.71
CA ASN A 8 -8.49 12.67 11.34
C ASN A 8 -8.27 11.60 10.27
N LEU A 9 -7.38 11.84 9.30
CA LEU A 9 -7.03 10.86 8.28
C LEU A 9 -6.31 9.65 8.90
N ASP A 10 -5.32 9.89 9.75
CA ASP A 10 -4.55 8.82 10.42
C ASP A 10 -5.48 7.91 11.24
N LYS A 11 -6.47 8.51 11.94
CA LYS A 11 -7.50 7.75 12.66
C LYS A 11 -8.35 6.90 11.72
N LYS A 12 -8.84 7.46 10.60
CA LYS A 12 -9.65 6.73 9.62
C LYS A 12 -8.89 5.55 9.01
N ILE A 13 -7.62 5.75 8.67
CA ILE A 13 -6.74 4.67 8.19
C ILE A 13 -6.64 3.57 9.25
N LYS A 14 -6.38 3.94 10.51
CA LYS A 14 -6.32 2.99 11.62
C LYS A 14 -7.62 2.20 11.77
N ASP A 15 -8.76 2.88 11.72
CA ASP A 15 -10.08 2.26 11.84
C ASP A 15 -10.34 1.26 10.70
N CYS A 16 -10.00 1.62 9.44
CA CYS A 16 -10.09 0.70 8.31
C CYS A 16 -9.22 -0.55 8.51
N ARG A 17 -8.01 -0.40 9.05
CA ARG A 17 -7.06 -1.51 9.27
C ARG A 17 -7.47 -2.47 10.38
N GLN A 18 -8.41 -2.09 11.25
CA GLN A 18 -8.95 -2.97 12.29
C GLN A 18 -10.11 -3.84 11.78
N LEU A 19 -10.53 -3.70 10.52
CA LEU A 19 -11.58 -4.53 9.95
C LEU A 19 -11.13 -5.99 9.81
N VAL A 20 -12.04 -6.92 10.11
CA VAL A 20 -11.77 -8.36 10.28
C VAL A 20 -11.18 -9.04 9.03
N SER A 21 -11.46 -8.52 7.83
CA SER A 21 -11.06 -9.16 6.57
C SER A 21 -10.42 -8.17 5.62
N SER A 22 -9.38 -8.58 4.89
CA SER A 22 -8.70 -7.76 3.91
C SER A 22 -9.63 -7.14 2.86
N LYS A 23 -10.70 -7.84 2.44
CA LYS A 23 -11.71 -7.28 1.53
C LYS A 23 -12.37 -6.02 2.11
N LYS A 24 -12.72 -6.04 3.41
CA LYS A 24 -13.31 -4.89 4.10
C LYS A 24 -12.29 -3.77 4.31
N VAL A 25 -11.05 -4.12 4.66
CA VAL A 25 -9.93 -3.17 4.79
C VAL A 25 -9.72 -2.44 3.47
N ILE A 26 -9.56 -3.17 2.36
CA ILE A 26 -9.38 -2.64 1.01
C ILE A 26 -10.55 -1.72 0.65
N SER A 27 -11.80 -2.18 0.77
CA SER A 27 -12.96 -1.36 0.41
C SER A 27 -13.04 -0.06 1.22
N CYS A 28 -12.70 -0.10 2.51
CA CYS A 28 -12.66 1.08 3.38
C CYS A 28 -11.56 2.05 2.94
N LEU A 29 -10.36 1.53 2.67
CA LEU A 29 -9.22 2.34 2.22
C LEU A 29 -9.41 2.89 0.80
N GLU A 30 -10.05 2.17 -0.11
CA GLU A 30 -10.39 2.66 -1.46
C GLU A 30 -11.36 3.83 -1.39
N ALA A 31 -12.43 3.72 -0.59
CA ALA A 31 -13.35 4.82 -0.36
C ALA A 31 -12.66 6.04 0.25
N LEU A 32 -11.74 5.80 1.21
CA LEU A 32 -10.94 6.86 1.80
C LEU A 32 -10.02 7.51 0.76
N PHE A 33 -9.35 6.70 -0.07
CA PHE A 33 -8.46 7.16 -1.12
C PHE A 33 -9.18 8.01 -2.17
N LEU A 34 -10.37 7.59 -2.61
CA LEU A 34 -11.20 8.38 -3.52
C LEU A 34 -11.55 9.76 -2.96
N SER A 35 -11.73 9.85 -1.63
CA SER A 35 -12.08 11.11 -0.97
C SER A 35 -10.89 12.02 -0.67
N THR A 36 -9.69 11.45 -0.42
CA THR A 36 -8.54 12.23 0.06
C THR A 36 -7.40 12.32 -0.93
N ASN A 37 -7.29 11.37 -1.86
CA ASN A 37 -6.16 11.20 -2.78
C ASN A 37 -4.80 11.30 -2.06
N ASP A 38 -4.68 10.68 -0.87
CA ASP A 38 -3.50 10.81 0.00
C ASP A 38 -2.55 9.61 -0.19
N GLY A 39 -1.26 9.91 -0.29
CA GLY A 39 -0.22 8.90 -0.52
C GLY A 39 -0.12 7.85 0.59
N LEU A 40 -0.45 8.19 1.85
CA LEU A 40 -0.45 7.21 2.94
C LEU A 40 -1.58 6.21 2.77
N VAL A 41 -2.76 6.66 2.31
CA VAL A 41 -3.88 5.74 2.05
C VAL A 41 -3.54 4.81 0.88
N ALA A 42 -2.92 5.34 -0.19
CA ALA A 42 -2.41 4.52 -1.29
C ALA A 42 -1.36 3.49 -0.81
N TYR A 43 -0.44 3.89 0.07
CA TYR A 43 0.55 2.98 0.63
C TYR A 43 -0.08 1.85 1.44
N GLU A 44 -1.08 2.16 2.27
CA GLU A 44 -1.80 1.15 3.06
C GLU A 44 -2.65 0.20 2.18
N LEU A 45 -3.19 0.69 1.05
CA LEU A 45 -3.79 -0.18 0.03
C LEU A 45 -2.76 -1.14 -0.55
N GLY A 46 -1.58 -0.64 -0.94
CA GLY A 46 -0.49 -1.46 -1.46
C GLY A 46 -0.12 -2.59 -0.49
N HIS A 47 0.02 -2.25 0.79
CA HIS A 47 0.33 -3.20 1.85
C HIS A 47 -0.79 -4.24 2.07
N GLU A 48 -2.05 -3.85 2.00
CA GLU A 48 -3.15 -4.82 2.16
C GLU A 48 -3.28 -5.76 0.95
N PHE A 49 -3.03 -5.26 -0.27
CA PHE A 49 -2.97 -6.11 -1.47
C PHE A 49 -1.78 -7.07 -1.47
N GLU A 50 -0.64 -6.63 -0.95
CA GLU A 50 0.54 -7.45 -0.75
C GLU A 50 0.24 -8.63 0.19
N LYS A 51 -0.39 -8.39 1.33
CA LYS A 51 -0.76 -9.46 2.29
C LYS A 51 -1.60 -10.57 1.69
N ILE A 52 -2.51 -10.23 0.77
CA ILE A 52 -3.38 -11.21 0.11
C ILE A 52 -2.76 -11.80 -1.17
N GLY A 53 -1.49 -11.51 -1.44
CA GLY A 53 -0.74 -12.05 -2.58
C GLY A 53 -1.10 -11.42 -3.92
N LYS A 54 -1.84 -10.30 -3.94
CA LYS A 54 -2.16 -9.57 -5.16
C LYS A 54 -1.04 -8.60 -5.50
N THR A 55 0.11 -9.14 -5.86
CA THR A 55 1.36 -8.38 -6.06
C THR A 55 1.22 -7.26 -7.11
N ARG A 56 0.46 -7.49 -8.19
CA ARG A 56 0.24 -6.46 -9.22
C ARG A 56 -0.50 -5.25 -8.66
N ASP A 57 -1.59 -5.48 -7.94
CA ASP A 57 -2.38 -4.42 -7.33
C ASP A 57 -1.55 -3.70 -6.25
N ALA A 58 -0.74 -4.45 -5.49
CA ALA A 58 0.15 -3.88 -4.48
C ALA A 58 1.14 -2.88 -5.09
N VAL A 59 1.82 -3.27 -6.18
CA VAL A 59 2.77 -2.40 -6.89
C VAL A 59 2.08 -1.13 -7.41
N GLU A 60 0.91 -1.26 -8.05
CA GLU A 60 0.17 -0.11 -8.57
C GLU A 60 -0.14 0.92 -7.48
N TYR A 61 -0.58 0.46 -6.30
CA TYR A 61 -0.87 1.35 -5.19
C TYR A 61 0.37 1.94 -4.53
N TYR A 62 1.49 1.20 -4.49
CA TYR A 62 2.76 1.77 -4.04
C TYR A 62 3.31 2.82 -5.02
N GLU A 63 3.16 2.66 -6.32
CA GLU A 63 3.55 3.67 -7.33
C GLU A 63 2.72 4.95 -7.19
N ARG A 64 1.40 4.79 -6.96
CA ARG A 64 0.52 5.93 -6.63
C ARG A 64 0.97 6.62 -5.35
N ALA A 65 1.33 5.86 -4.31
CA ALA A 65 1.84 6.41 -3.07
C ALA A 65 3.13 7.22 -3.28
N GLU A 66 4.12 6.67 -4.01
CA GLU A 66 5.36 7.37 -4.36
C GLU A 66 5.10 8.70 -5.09
N THR A 67 4.14 8.70 -6.02
CA THR A 67 3.76 9.90 -6.78
C THR A 67 3.12 10.96 -5.88
N LEU A 68 2.26 10.55 -4.95
CA LEU A 68 1.50 11.46 -4.08
C LEU A 68 2.31 11.98 -2.88
N PHE A 69 3.34 11.26 -2.44
CA PHE A 69 4.17 11.70 -1.34
C PHE A 69 5.00 12.93 -1.72
N LYS A 70 4.96 13.98 -0.88
CA LYS A 70 5.75 15.20 -1.10
C LYS A 70 7.18 15.06 -0.61
N GLN A 71 7.38 14.35 0.49
CA GLN A 71 8.70 14.24 1.12
C GLN A 71 9.47 13.03 0.56
N PRO A 72 10.76 13.18 0.22
CA PRO A 72 11.57 12.10 -0.34
C PRO A 72 11.60 10.83 0.52
N ILE A 73 11.56 10.97 1.85
CA ILE A 73 11.57 9.82 2.75
C ILE A 73 10.38 8.88 2.52
N TYR A 74 9.18 9.43 2.31
CA TYR A 74 7.99 8.62 2.06
C TYR A 74 7.96 8.08 0.62
N LYS A 75 8.52 8.81 -0.35
CA LYS A 75 8.72 8.27 -1.71
C LYS A 75 9.63 7.04 -1.68
N ASN A 76 10.76 7.15 -0.98
CA ASN A 76 11.72 6.05 -0.85
C ASN A 76 11.11 4.85 -0.13
N MET A 77 10.22 5.08 0.85
CA MET A 77 9.47 4.00 1.52
C MET A 77 8.57 3.24 0.55
N ALA A 78 7.81 3.93 -0.30
CA ALA A 78 6.99 3.29 -1.34
C ALA A 78 7.84 2.52 -2.36
N ARG A 79 8.92 3.15 -2.84
CA ARG A 79 9.87 2.52 -3.77
C ARG A 79 10.56 1.29 -3.18
N ALA A 80 10.89 1.30 -1.89
CA ALA A 80 11.43 0.13 -1.21
C ALA A 80 10.43 -1.03 -1.20
N ALA A 81 9.15 -0.76 -0.96
CA ALA A 81 8.11 -1.80 -1.00
C ALA A 81 7.98 -2.42 -2.40
N ILE A 82 8.00 -1.59 -3.47
CA ILE A 82 8.00 -2.06 -4.87
C ILE A 82 9.21 -2.97 -5.14
N ASN A 83 10.40 -2.53 -4.74
CA ASN A 83 11.63 -3.30 -4.94
C ASN A 83 11.62 -4.64 -4.20
N ASN A 84 11.09 -4.66 -2.97
CA ASN A 84 10.98 -5.88 -2.19
C ASN A 84 10.07 -6.90 -2.89
N LEU A 85 8.91 -6.47 -3.39
CA LEU A 85 8.01 -7.33 -4.16
C LEU A 85 8.65 -7.85 -5.46
N ALA A 86 9.42 -7.01 -6.15
CA ALA A 86 10.17 -7.43 -7.33
C ALA A 86 11.20 -8.52 -6.99
N ILE A 87 11.91 -8.39 -5.87
CA ILE A 87 12.87 -9.41 -5.42
C ILE A 87 12.15 -10.71 -5.05
N GLU A 88 11.07 -10.64 -4.29
CA GLU A 88 10.30 -11.81 -3.87
C GLU A 88 9.74 -12.59 -5.05
N THR A 89 9.19 -11.90 -6.04
CA THR A 89 8.67 -12.53 -7.26
C THR A 89 9.77 -13.21 -8.08
N LEU A 90 10.94 -12.59 -8.21
CA LEU A 90 12.12 -13.19 -8.86
C LEU A 90 12.61 -14.44 -8.10
N LEU A 91 12.68 -14.38 -6.77
CA LEU A 91 13.09 -15.53 -5.95
C LEU A 91 12.08 -16.67 -6.04
N ALA A 92 10.78 -16.36 -6.04
CA ALA A 92 9.72 -17.36 -6.21
C ALA A 92 9.81 -18.04 -7.59
N ALA A 93 10.12 -17.28 -8.65
CA ALA A 93 10.30 -17.82 -10.00
C ALA A 93 11.51 -18.78 -10.10
N LYS A 94 12.63 -18.44 -9.44
CA LYS A 94 13.83 -19.31 -9.40
C LYS A 94 13.57 -20.63 -8.68
N LYS A 95 12.86 -20.61 -7.54
CA LYS A 95 12.50 -21.82 -6.78
C LYS A 95 11.64 -22.80 -7.60
N LYS A 96 10.79 -22.31 -8.51
CA LYS A 96 9.97 -23.16 -9.38
C LYS A 96 10.79 -23.83 -10.49
N LYS A 97 11.88 -23.22 -10.97
CA LYS A 97 12.74 -23.79 -12.02
C LYS A 97 13.68 -24.90 -11.51
N GLY A 98 14.14 -24.83 -10.26
CA GLY A 98 15.02 -25.85 -9.67
C GLY A 98 14.32 -27.09 -9.09
N ARG A 99 12.98 -27.16 -9.15
CA ARG A 99 12.17 -28.31 -8.72
C ARG A 99 11.65 -29.16 -9.89
N ARG A 100 12.19 -28.94 -11.10
CA ARG A 100 11.87 -29.71 -12.32
C ARG A 100 13.09 -30.46 -12.79
#